data_AF-A0A7Y4SIF5-F1
#
_entry.id   AF-A0A7Y4SIF5-F1
#
_cell.length_a   1.000
_cell.length_b   1.000
_cell.length_c   1.000
_cell.angle_alpha   90.00
_cell.angle_beta   90.00
_cell.angle_gamma   90.00
#
_symmetry.space_group_name_H-M   'P 1'
#
loop_
_entity.id
_entity.type
_entity.pdbx_description
1 polymer ?
#
loop_
_entity_poly.entity_id
_entity_poly.type
_entity_poly.pdbx_seq_one_letter_code
_entity_poly.pdbx_strand_id
1 'polypeptide(L)' 'IPLNVMPRFMMNLLGLFVPMVREIKEMAYQWDEPFIVDDSRFRARFSMKPIREDEAARATVEWARQTYGAK' A
#
# COMPACT_ATOMS: atom_id res chain seq x y z
N ILE A 1 9.03 -5.77 18.33
CA ILE A 1 9.20 -4.32 18.06
C ILE A 1 7.88 -3.65 18.41
N PRO A 2 7.84 -2.67 19.34
CA PRO A 2 6.61 -1.97 19.63
C PRO A 2 6.18 -1.15 18.41
N LEU A 3 4.91 -1.28 18.01
CA LEU A 3 4.32 -0.47 16.95
C LEU A 3 3.75 0.80 17.59
N ASN A 4 4.31 1.95 17.25
CA ASN A 4 3.77 3.24 17.65
C ASN A 4 2.96 3.83 16.50
N VAL A 5 1.70 4.16 16.78
CA VAL A 5 0.81 4.84 15.83
C VAL A 5 0.90 6.35 16.10
N MET A 6 1.07 7.14 15.04
CA MET A 6 1.08 8.60 15.15
C MET A 6 -0.37 9.11 15.36
N PRO A 7 -0.64 9.92 16.40
CA PRO A 7 -1.96 10.53 16.60
C PRO A 7 -2.30 11.54 15.49
N ARG A 8 -3.59 11.65 15.13
CA ARG A 8 -4.09 12.58 14.08
C ARG A 8 -3.73 14.04 14.34
N PHE A 9 -3.76 14.48 15.61
CA PHE A 9 -3.36 15.84 15.99
C PHE A 9 -1.89 16.13 15.65
N MET A 10 -0.99 15.16 15.88
CA MET A 10 0.42 15.33 15.54
C MET A 10 0.62 15.39 14.02
N MET A 11 -0.12 14.59 13.24
CA MET A 11 -0.12 14.70 11.76
C MET A 11 -0.55 16.10 11.30
N ASN A 12 -1.59 16.67 11.91
CA ASN A 12 -2.09 18.00 11.57
C ASN A 12 -1.03 19.08 11.82
N LEU A 13 -0.31 19.00 12.94
CA LEU A 13 0.72 19.97 13.30
C LEU A 13 1.96 19.85 12.41
N LEU A 14 2.45 18.62 12.22
CA LEU A 14 3.67 18.37 11.42
C LEU A 14 3.44 18.63 9.93
N GLY A 15 2.22 18.39 9.42
CA GLY A 15 1.86 18.66 8.02
C GLY A 15 1.92 20.14 7.62
N LEU A 16 1.98 21.07 8.59
CA LEU A 16 2.22 22.49 8.31
C LEU A 16 3.66 22.78 7.87
N PHE A 17 4.61 21.96 8.30
CA PHE A 17 6.05 22.18 8.10
C PHE A 17 6.70 21.13 7.20
N VAL A 18 6.13 19.92 7.14
CA VAL A 18 6.66 18.79 6.38
C VAL A 18 5.69 18.42 5.25
N PRO A 19 5.98 18.79 3.98
CA PRO A 19 5.11 18.51 2.86
C PRO A 19 4.70 17.04 2.75
N MET A 20 5.65 16.12 2.96
CA MET A 20 5.38 14.67 2.95
C MET A 20 4.29 14.26 3.96
N VAL A 21 4.28 14.83 5.16
CA VAL A 21 3.28 14.50 6.19
C VAL A 21 1.91 15.05 5.81
N ARG A 22 1.87 16.19 5.12
CA ARG A 22 0.62 16.75 4.60
C ARG A 22 -0.03 15.82 3.58
N GLU A 23 0.74 15.24 2.67
CA GLU A 23 0.23 14.28 1.68
C GLU A 23 -0.25 12.98 2.36
N ILE A 24 0.47 12.48 3.38
CA ILE A 24 0.05 11.29 4.16
C ILE A 24 -1.27 11.54 4.89
N LYS A 25 -1.46 12.75 5.44
CA LYS A 25 -2.70 13.13 6.11
C LYS A 25 -3.91 13.02 5.17
N GLU A 26 -3.76 13.35 3.90
CA GLU A 26 -4.86 13.22 2.92
C GLU A 26 -5.29 11.78 2.73
N MET A 27 -4.35 10.83 2.83
CA MET A 27 -4.61 9.39 2.73
C MET A 27 -4.97 8.73 4.06
N ALA A 28 -5.01 9.48 5.16
CA ALA A 28 -5.16 8.92 6.50
C ALA A 28 -6.44 8.09 6.69
N TYR A 29 -7.49 8.35 5.92
CA TYR A 29 -8.74 7.60 5.93
C TYR A 29 -8.55 6.11 5.59
N GLN A 30 -7.49 5.75 4.85
CA GLN A 30 -7.20 4.35 4.51
C GLN A 30 -6.87 3.48 5.73
N TRP A 31 -6.52 4.11 6.87
CA TRP A 31 -6.22 3.44 8.14
C TRP A 31 -7.31 3.61 9.19
N ASP A 32 -8.30 4.47 8.95
CA ASP A 32 -9.41 4.69 9.89
C ASP A 32 -10.49 3.61 9.75
N GLU A 33 -10.58 2.97 8.58
CA GLU A 33 -11.55 1.94 8.26
C GLU A 33 -10.88 0.74 7.56
N PRO A 34 -11.46 -0.48 7.64
CA PRO A 34 -10.94 -1.63 6.92
C PRO A 34 -10.95 -1.40 5.39
N PHE A 35 -9.78 -1.53 4.77
CA PHE A 35 -9.65 -1.49 3.32
C PHE A 35 -9.98 -2.87 2.71
N ILE A 36 -11.28 -3.15 2.55
CA ILE A 36 -11.75 -4.44 2.00
C ILE A 36 -11.81 -4.37 0.47
N VAL A 37 -11.02 -5.20 -0.20
CA VAL A 37 -11.04 -5.37 -1.65
C VAL A 37 -11.92 -6.58 -2.02
N ASP A 38 -13.02 -6.35 -2.72
CA ASP A 38 -13.85 -7.42 -3.30
C ASP A 38 -13.64 -7.52 -4.83
N ASP A 39 -13.02 -8.62 -5.24
CA ASP A 39 -12.73 -8.92 -6.64
C ASP A 39 -13.75 -9.88 -7.29
N SER A 40 -14.85 -10.21 -6.60
CA SER A 40 -15.84 -11.23 -7.02
C SER A 40 -16.36 -11.01 -8.45
N ARG A 41 -16.74 -9.77 -8.78
CA ARG A 41 -17.23 -9.39 -10.12
C ARG A 41 -16.18 -9.57 -11.21
N PHE A 42 -14.92 -9.23 -10.90
CA PHE A 42 -13.82 -9.40 -11.84
C PHE A 42 -13.58 -10.88 -12.12
N ARG A 43 -13.49 -11.70 -11.07
CA ARG A 43 -13.32 -13.15 -11.20
C ARG A 43 -14.46 -13.79 -11.99
N ALA A 44 -15.71 -13.38 -11.72
CA ALA A 44 -16.88 -13.87 -12.45
C ALA A 44 -16.84 -13.51 -13.94
N ARG A 45 -16.35 -12.32 -14.29
CA ARG A 45 -16.33 -11.82 -15.68
C ARG A 45 -15.17 -12.34 -16.51
N PHE A 46 -14.01 -12.54 -15.88
CA PHE A 46 -12.75 -12.82 -16.58
C PHE A 46 -12.16 -14.20 -16.28
N SER A 47 -12.75 -14.97 -15.36
CA SER A 47 -12.23 -16.28 -14.90
C SER A 47 -10.77 -16.23 -14.41
N MET A 48 -10.28 -15.04 -14.06
CA MET A 48 -8.97 -14.82 -13.47
C MET A 48 -9.04 -15.00 -11.96
N LYS A 49 -7.92 -15.39 -11.34
CA LYS A 49 -7.77 -15.47 -9.89
C LYS A 49 -6.58 -14.64 -9.44
N PRO A 50 -6.63 -14.06 -8.23
CA PRO A 50 -5.47 -13.39 -7.66
C PRO A 50 -4.33 -14.41 -7.48
N ILE A 51 -3.12 -13.95 -7.72
CA ILE A 51 -1.89 -14.67 -7.38
C ILE A 51 -1.74 -14.57 -5.86
N ARG A 52 -1.17 -15.59 -5.22
CA ARG A 52 -0.86 -15.50 -3.80
C ARG A 52 0.20 -14.41 -3.57
N GLU A 53 0.07 -13.65 -2.49
CA GLU A 53 0.93 -12.49 -2.22
C GLU A 53 2.43 -12.83 -2.17
N ASP A 54 2.77 -14.00 -1.61
CA ASP A 54 4.14 -14.51 -1.55
C ASP A 54 4.73 -14.78 -2.93
N GLU A 55 3.93 -15.38 -3.81
CA GLU A 55 4.32 -15.65 -5.20
C GLU A 55 4.42 -14.36 -6.01
N ALA A 56 3.45 -13.46 -5.88
CA ALA A 56 3.44 -12.16 -6.56
C ALA A 56 4.68 -11.33 -6.18
N ALA A 57 4.96 -11.20 -4.88
CA ALA A 57 6.11 -10.45 -4.39
C ALA A 57 7.43 -11.02 -4.93
N ARG A 58 7.60 -12.35 -4.93
CA ARG A 58 8.78 -13.00 -5.47
C ARG A 58 8.94 -12.73 -6.97
N ALA A 59 7.88 -12.91 -7.75
CA ALA A 59 7.89 -12.68 -9.19
C ALA A 59 8.23 -11.22 -9.54
N THR A 60 7.67 -10.26 -8.80
CA THR A 60 7.98 -8.84 -8.99
C THR A 60 9.46 -8.53 -8.70
N VAL A 61 10.03 -9.07 -7.63
CA VAL A 61 11.45 -8.87 -7.30
C VAL A 61 12.36 -9.54 -8.33
N GLU A 62 12.03 -10.74 -8.79
CA GLU A 62 12.77 -11.44 -9.84
C GLU A 62 12.78 -10.64 -11.15
N TRP A 63 11.61 -10.14 -11.57
CA TRP A 63 11.48 -9.26 -12.73
C TRP A 63 12.29 -7.97 -12.58
N ALA A 64 12.22 -7.31 -11.42
CA ALA A 64 12.96 -6.07 -11.16
C ALA A 64 14.48 -6.29 -11.23
N ARG A 65 14.99 -7.42 -10.70
CA ARG A 65 16.41 -7.78 -10.79
C ARG A 65 16.85 -8.01 -12.24
N GLN A 66 16.03 -8.67 -13.05
CA GLN A 66 16.34 -8.88 -14.47
C GLN A 66 16.32 -7.57 -15.27
N THR A 67 15.37 -6.69 -14.94
CA THR A 67 15.15 -5.44 -15.69
C THR A 67 16.17 -4.36 -15.32
N TYR A 68 16.55 -4.26 -14.05
CA TYR A 68 17.38 -3.17 -13.53
C TYR A 68 18.72 -3.61 -12.93
N GLY A 69 18.89 -4.89 -12.62
CA GLY A 69 20.08 -5.41 -11.92
C GLY A 69 21.34 -5.54 -12.78
N ALA A 70 21.24 -5.33 -14.10
CA ALA A 70 22.40 -5.28 -15.01
C ALA A 70 22.87 -3.85 -15.31
N LYS A 71 22.69 -2.91 -14.39
CA LYS A 71 23.34 -1.59 -14.41
C LYS A 71 24.46 -1.52 -13.39
#